data_AF-A0A367LTD6-F1
#
_entry.id   AF-A0A367LTD6-F1
#
_cell.length_a   1.000
_cell.length_b   1.000
_cell.length_c   1.000
_cell.angle_alpha   90.00
_cell.angle_beta   90.00
_cell.angle_gamma   90.00
#
_symmetry.space_group_name_H-M   'P 1'
#
loop_
_entity.id
_entity.type
_entity.pdbx_description
1 polymer ?
#
loop_
_entity_poly.entity_id
_entity_poly.type
_entity_poly.pdbx_seq_one_letter_code
_entity_poly.pdbx_strand_id
1 'polypeptide(L)' 'RLGCRHAVALSSATGALHVTLLALGIGPGDEVITPSLTWVSTANVITLLGATPVFVDVDRDTLMCSAQAVEAAIGP' A
#
# COMPACT_ATOMS: atom_id res chain seq x y z
N ARG A 1 18.82 2.69 14.82
CA ARG A 1 17.65 3.58 15.06
C ARG A 1 16.84 3.66 13.77
N LEU A 2 15.51 3.72 13.84
CA LEU A 2 14.61 3.68 12.67
C LEU A 2 14.28 5.05 12.06
N GLY A 3 14.81 6.15 12.61
CA GLY A 3 14.54 7.51 12.10
C GLY A 3 13.13 8.05 12.37
N CYS A 4 12.28 7.32 13.10
CA CYS A 4 10.91 7.74 13.46
C CYS A 4 10.79 8.15 14.93
N ARG A 5 9.76 8.94 15.27
CA ARG A 5 9.43 9.35 16.65
C ARG A 5 8.76 8.23 17.46
N HIS A 6 7.96 7.40 16.79
CA HIS A 6 7.18 6.32 17.41
C HIS A 6 7.32 5.03 16.60
N ALA A 7 7.21 3.88 17.28
CA ALA A 7 7.14 2.56 16.68
C ALA A 7 6.14 1.70 17.48
N VAL A 8 5.33 0.91 16.79
CA VAL A 8 4.30 0.06 17.41
C VAL A 8 4.56 -1.38 17.00
N ALA A 9 4.77 -2.27 17.98
CA ALA A 9 4.93 -3.70 17.74
C ALA A 9 3.57 -4.37 17.54
N LEU A 10 3.48 -5.25 16.54
CA LEU A 10 2.26 -5.95 16.14
C LEU A 10 2.54 -7.43 15.90
N SER A 11 1.49 -8.23 15.79
CA SER A 11 1.60 -9.69 15.62
C SER A 11 2.14 -10.12 14.25
N SER A 12 2.07 -9.27 13.23
CA SER A 12 2.59 -9.52 11.87
C SER A 12 2.69 -8.22 11.05
N ALA A 13 3.43 -8.26 9.94
CA ALA A 13 3.47 -7.16 8.97
C ALA A 13 2.12 -6.96 8.25
N THR A 14 1.37 -8.03 7.96
CA THR A 14 0.00 -7.92 7.43
C THR A 14 -0.91 -7.17 8.41
N GLY A 15 -0.82 -7.49 9.71
CA GLY A 15 -1.54 -6.75 10.75
C GLY A 15 -1.12 -5.28 10.81
N ALA A 16 0.17 -4.99 10.59
CA ALA A 16 0.67 -3.63 10.51
C ALA A 16 0.10 -2.84 9.33
N LEU A 17 0.07 -3.43 8.13
CA LEU A 17 -0.55 -2.79 6.96
C LEU A 17 -2.03 -2.52 7.21
N HIS A 18 -2.76 -3.51 7.74
CA HIS A 18 -4.19 -3.37 8.02
C HIS A 18 -4.48 -2.24 9.02
N VAL A 19 -3.79 -2.21 10.17
CA VAL A 19 -3.97 -1.15 11.18
C VAL A 19 -3.54 0.22 10.64
N THR A 20 -2.51 0.26 9.80
CA THR A 20 -2.04 1.52 9.19
C THR A 20 -3.11 2.12 8.28
N LEU A 21 -3.67 1.33 7.36
CA LEU A 21 -4.72 1.80 6.46
C LEU A 21 -5.99 2.20 7.23
N LEU A 22 -6.39 1.42 8.23
CA LEU A 22 -7.50 1.76 9.13
C LEU A 22 -7.27 3.10 9.85
N ALA A 23 -6.06 3.32 10.38
CA ALA A 23 -5.72 4.54 11.10
C ALA A 23 -5.68 5.77 10.18
N LEU A 24 -5.43 5.58 8.89
CA LEU A 24 -5.51 6.63 7.86
C LEU A 24 -6.95 6.88 7.38
N GLY A 25 -7.93 6.09 7.84
CA GLY A 25 -9.33 6.23 7.47
C GLY A 25 -9.67 5.63 6.11
N ILE A 26 -8.80 4.80 5.53
CA ILE A 26 -9.01 4.18 4.22
C ILE A 26 -10.17 3.19 4.27
N GLY A 27 -11.08 3.29 3.31
CA GLY A 27 -12.27 2.44 3.20
C GLY A 27 -12.97 2.50 1.83
N PRO A 28 -14.28 2.18 1.78
CA PRO A 28 -15.03 2.17 0.53
C PRO A 28 -15.02 3.51 -0.20
N GLY A 29 -14.69 3.46 -1.49
CA GLY A 29 -14.58 4.65 -2.34
C GLY A 29 -13.16 5.21 -2.44
N ASP A 30 -12.24 4.80 -1.57
CA ASP A 30 -10.83 5.21 -1.66
C ASP A 30 -10.05 4.32 -2.63
N GLU A 31 -9.03 4.92 -3.25
CA GLU A 31 -8.04 4.24 -4.07
C GLU A 31 -6.69 4.16 -3.35
N VAL A 32 -6.01 3.02 -3.45
CA VAL A 32 -4.65 2.84 -2.91
C VAL A 32 -3.74 2.30 -4.00
N ILE A 33 -2.77 3.12 -4.40
CA ILE A 33 -1.77 2.76 -5.40
C ILE A 33 -0.77 1.76 -4.81
N THR A 34 -0.50 0.67 -5.51
CA THR A 34 0.49 -0.35 -5.12
C THR A 34 1.11 -1.03 -6.36
N PRO A 35 2.36 -1.51 -6.30
CA PRO A 35 2.90 -2.39 -7.34
C PRO A 35 2.02 -3.62 -7.58
N SER A 36 1.89 -4.03 -8.84
CA SER A 36 1.28 -5.32 -9.22
C SER A 36 2.18 -6.50 -8.83
N LEU A 37 3.51 -6.32 -8.88
CA LEU A 37 4.50 -7.29 -8.44
C LEU A 37 4.86 -7.05 -6.97
N THR A 38 4.10 -7.64 -6.04
CA THR A 38 4.34 -7.54 -4.59
C THR A 38 3.80 -8.78 -3.86
N TRP A 39 4.03 -8.87 -2.55
CA TRP A 39 3.39 -9.90 -1.73
C TRP A 39 1.89 -9.64 -1.61
N VAL A 40 1.09 -10.71 -1.69
CA VAL A 40 -0.38 -10.64 -1.80
C VAL A 40 -1.05 -9.87 -0.66
N SER A 41 -0.43 -9.85 0.54
CA SER A 41 -1.00 -9.11 1.68
C SER A 41 -1.20 -7.63 1.38
N THR A 42 -0.36 -7.03 0.54
CA THR A 42 -0.40 -5.60 0.19
C THR A 42 -1.74 -5.24 -0.47
N ALA A 43 -2.17 -6.02 -1.47
CA ALA A 43 -3.46 -5.84 -2.12
C ALA A 43 -4.63 -6.33 -1.25
N ASN A 44 -4.45 -7.45 -0.53
CA ASN A 44 -5.52 -8.05 0.27
C ASN A 44 -6.01 -7.12 1.39
N VAL A 45 -5.13 -6.36 2.05
CA VAL A 45 -5.60 -5.45 3.12
C VAL A 45 -6.36 -4.24 2.57
N ILE A 46 -6.03 -3.79 1.36
CA ILE A 46 -6.75 -2.71 0.67
C ILE A 46 -8.18 -3.19 0.38
N THR A 47 -8.31 -4.36 -0.24
CA THR A 47 -9.62 -4.94 -0.57
C THR A 47 -10.42 -5.36 0.66
N LEU A 48 -9.75 -5.85 1.72
CA LEU A 48 -10.38 -6.19 3.00
C LEU A 48 -11.09 -4.99 3.64
N LEU A 49 -10.55 -3.78 3.46
CA LEU A 49 -11.14 -2.53 3.94
C LEU A 49 -12.21 -1.94 3.00
N GLY A 50 -12.45 -2.58 1.86
CA GLY A 50 -13.40 -2.12 0.84
C GLY A 50 -12.85 -1.04 -0.09
N ALA A 51 -11.58 -0.67 0.04
CA ALA A 51 -10.90 0.23 -0.87
C ALA A 51 -10.49 -0.48 -2.17
N THR A 52 -10.15 0.30 -3.20
CA THR A 52 -9.76 -0.21 -4.52
C THR A 52 -8.23 -0.17 -4.69
N PRO A 53 -7.56 -1.31 -4.89
CA PRO A 53 -6.14 -1.30 -5.24
C PRO A 53 -5.96 -0.81 -6.70
N VAL A 54 -5.13 0.21 -6.88
CA VAL A 54 -4.73 0.71 -8.20
C VAL A 54 -3.32 0.21 -8.48
N PHE A 55 -3.19 -0.70 -9.45
CA PHE A 55 -1.93 -1.34 -9.74
C PHE A 55 -1.04 -0.49 -10.67
N VAL A 56 0.22 -0.35 -10.28
CA VAL A 56 1.29 0.18 -11.12
C VAL A 56 2.33 -0.91 -11.42
N ASP A 57 2.92 -0.86 -12.61
CA ASP A 57 3.97 -1.80 -12.98
C ASP A 57 5.31 -1.45 -12.30
N VAL A 58 6.23 -2.41 -12.32
CA VAL A 58 7.59 -2.23 -11.78
C VAL A 58 8.61 -2.25 -12.91
N ASP A 59 9.70 -1.51 -12.72
CA ASP A 59 10.87 -1.65 -13.57
C ASP A 59 11.49 -3.04 -13.40
N ARG A 60 11.91 -3.65 -14.51
CA ARG A 60 12.38 -5.05 -14.54
C ARG A 60 13.66 -5.26 -13.73
N ASP A 61 14.56 -4.30 -13.77
CA ASP A 61 15.91 -4.45 -13.21
C ASP A 61 15.95 -4.07 -11.73
N THR A 62 15.05 -3.17 -11.30
CA THR A 62 14.97 -2.70 -9.91
C THR A 62 13.82 -3.30 -9.12
N LEU A 63 12.80 -3.84 -9.79
CA LEU A 63 11.53 -4.27 -9.20
C LEU A 63 10.78 -3.17 -8.43
N MET A 64 11.06 -1.91 -8.76
CA MET A 64 10.46 -0.73 -8.14
C MET A 64 9.53 -0.01 -9.11
N CYS A 65 8.49 0.64 -8.58
CA CYS A 65 7.68 1.56 -9.37
C CYS A 65 8.45 2.87 -9.60
N SER A 66 8.22 3.51 -10.74
CA SER A 66 8.72 4.86 -10.99
C SER A 66 7.76 5.91 -10.41
N ALA A 67 8.29 7.07 -10.00
CA ALA A 67 7.46 8.18 -9.55
C ALA A 67 6.44 8.61 -10.63
N GLN A 68 6.84 8.56 -11.90
CA GLN A 68 6.00 8.91 -13.04
C GLN A 68 4.84 7.91 -13.23
N ALA A 69 5.08 6.61 -13.01
CA ALA A 69 4.01 5.60 -13.06
C ALA A 69 3.01 5.79 -11.91
N VAL A 70 3.49 6.16 -10.72
CA VAL A 70 2.62 6.48 -9.58
C VAL A 70 1.81 7.74 -9.86
N GLU A 71 2.43 8.81 -10.35
CA GLU A 71 1.75 10.07 -10.69
C GLU A 71 0.65 9.87 -11.74
N ALA A 72 0.93 9.07 -12.79
CA ALA A 72 -0.06 8.74 -13.83
C ALA A 72 -1.24 7.89 -13.33
N ALA A 73 -1.10 7.24 -12.17
CA ALA A 73 -2.12 6.38 -11.56
C ALA A 73 -2.95 7.09 -10.48
N ILE A 74 -2.70 8.37 -10.20
CA ILE A 74 -3.50 9.14 -9.24
C ILE A 74 -4.89 9.38 -9.85
N GLY A 75 -5.91 8.79 -9.23
CA GLY A 75 -7.31 8.96 -9.56
C GLY A 75 -7.96 10.21 -8.95
N PRO A 76 -9.28 10.40 -9.16
CA PRO A 76 -10.04 11.54 -8.67
C PRO A 76 -10.12 11.65 -7.14
#